data_AF-A0A6J8CN19-F1
#
_entry.id   AF-A0A6J8CN19-F1
#
_cell.length_a   1.000
_cell.length_b   1.000
_cell.length_c   1.000
_cell.angle_alpha   90.00
_cell.angle_beta   90.00
_cell.angle_gamma   90.00
#
_symmetry.space_group_name_H-M   'P 1'
#
loop_
_entity.id
_entity.type
_entity.pdbx_description
1 polymer ?
#
loop_
_entity_poly.entity_id
_entity_poly.type
_entity_poly.pdbx_seq_one_letter_code
_entity_poly.pdbx_strand_id
1 'polypeptide(L)'
;MSGFSYMGFHSILENESEEWSCEKSETSTVWILWLDCYEAHKGKVYGIDISDKIISTAKQTLQVEILEGKLHIQKGCVSLLPFENDTFDRLFHCNCFHFWPDLLIACKELYRVLKPNSFMVTTLCIKSIKHAREKGLLQYGPQDHLVFIKTLEKASFKNVMLHTFEENGRKFEAIIAFT
;
A
#
# COMPACT_ATOMS: atom_id res chain seq x y z
N MET A 1 4.93 -7.32 -28.10
CA MET A 1 5.44 -8.13 -26.99
C MET A 1 6.11 -7.20 -26.00
N SER A 2 5.42 -6.84 -24.93
CA SER A 2 5.99 -6.18 -23.75
C SER A 2 5.00 -6.43 -22.61
N GLY A 3 5.19 -7.55 -21.92
CA GLY A 3 4.53 -7.76 -20.64
C GLY A 3 4.99 -6.69 -19.66
N PHE A 4 4.12 -6.33 -18.72
CA PHE A 4 4.53 -5.58 -17.53
C PHE A 4 5.64 -6.39 -16.84
N SER A 5 6.88 -6.05 -17.14
CA SER A 5 8.05 -6.57 -16.45
C SER A 5 8.10 -5.89 -15.09
N TYR A 6 8.32 -6.68 -14.04
CA TYR A 6 8.67 -6.20 -12.70
C TYR A 6 9.78 -5.12 -12.73
N MET A 7 10.61 -5.09 -13.78
CA MET A 7 11.66 -4.09 -13.98
C MET A 7 11.13 -2.67 -14.33
N GLY A 8 9.90 -2.54 -14.84
CA GLY A 8 9.30 -1.22 -15.09
C GLY A 8 8.90 -0.50 -13.80
N PHE A 9 8.49 -1.26 -12.78
CA PHE A 9 8.21 -0.74 -11.43
C PHE A 9 9.49 -0.29 -10.73
N HIS A 10 10.60 -1.02 -10.94
CA HIS A 10 11.91 -0.61 -10.44
C HIS A 10 12.39 0.67 -11.11
N SER A 11 12.23 0.82 -12.44
CA SER A 11 12.70 2.04 -13.13
C SER A 11 12.00 3.34 -12.71
N ILE A 12 10.73 3.29 -12.28
CA ILE A 12 10.01 4.47 -11.78
C ILE A 12 10.46 4.80 -10.34
N LEU A 13 10.75 3.77 -9.53
CA LEU A 13 11.27 3.95 -8.18
C LEU A 13 12.78 4.28 -8.15
N GLU A 14 13.55 3.84 -9.15
CA GLU A 14 15.00 4.04 -9.26
C GLU A 14 15.35 5.36 -9.95
N ASN A 15 14.71 5.73 -11.07
CA ASN A 15 15.03 7.00 -11.77
C ASN A 15 14.63 8.26 -10.98
N GLU A 16 13.74 8.16 -9.99
CA GLU A 16 13.41 9.27 -9.10
C GLU A 16 14.14 9.19 -7.74
N SER A 17 14.94 8.14 -7.50
CA SER A 17 15.66 7.95 -6.24
C SER A 17 16.96 8.74 -6.11
N GLU A 18 17.51 9.24 -7.24
CA GLU A 18 18.76 10.01 -7.25
C GLU A 18 18.55 11.54 -7.08
N GLU A 19 17.35 12.08 -7.35
CA GLU A 19 17.07 13.52 -7.18
C GLU A 19 16.31 13.90 -5.90
N TRP A 20 15.74 12.94 -5.17
CA TRP A 20 14.98 13.24 -3.94
C TRP A 20 15.90 13.40 -2.72
N SER A 21 16.66 14.49 -2.73
CA SER A 21 17.43 14.96 -1.58
C SER A 21 16.50 15.33 -0.43
N CYS A 22 16.84 14.78 0.74
CA CYS A 22 16.18 14.89 2.02
C CYS A 22 16.18 16.34 2.56
N GLU A 23 15.45 17.28 1.94
CA GLU A 23 15.36 18.64 2.50
C GLU A 23 14.11 19.45 2.16
N LYS A 24 13.06 18.87 1.54
CA LYS A 24 11.82 19.62 1.27
C LYS A 24 10.56 18.87 1.66
N SER A 25 9.91 19.48 2.65
CA SER A 25 8.51 19.42 3.04
C SER A 25 7.90 18.09 3.53
N GLU A 26 7.20 18.26 4.64
CA GLU A 26 6.31 17.34 5.31
C GLU A 26 5.39 16.57 4.34
N THR A 27 5.29 15.27 4.56
CA THR A 27 4.23 14.37 4.06
C THR A 27 4.17 14.19 2.53
N SER A 28 5.12 13.45 1.96
CA SER A 28 5.00 12.92 0.60
C SER A 28 5.48 11.47 0.57
N THR A 29 4.54 10.54 0.74
CA THR A 29 4.69 9.16 0.27
C THR A 29 3.32 8.80 -0.29
N VAL A 30 3.26 8.40 -1.55
CA VAL A 30 2.02 8.14 -2.27
C VAL A 30 1.33 6.93 -1.62
N TRP A 31 0.28 7.20 -0.85
CA TRP A 31 -0.54 6.23 -0.16
C TRP A 31 -1.65 5.76 -1.10
N ILE A 32 -1.32 4.89 -2.04
CA ILE A 32 -2.34 4.22 -2.84
C ILE A 32 -2.40 2.79 -2.34
N LEU A 33 -3.53 2.42 -1.74
CA LEU A 33 -3.91 1.02 -1.62
C LEU A 33 -4.08 0.51 -3.05
N TRP A 34 -3.08 -0.15 -3.64
CA TRP A 34 -3.18 -0.67 -5.00
C TRP A 34 -4.02 -1.93 -4.95
N LEU A 35 -5.16 -1.89 -5.61
CA LEU A 35 -6.04 -3.03 -5.74
C LEU A 35 -6.06 -3.46 -7.20
N ASP A 36 -5.50 -4.62 -7.51
CA ASP A 36 -5.41 -5.13 -8.88
C ASP A 36 -6.54 -6.13 -9.14
N CYS A 37 -7.22 -5.97 -10.28
CA CYS A 37 -8.19 -6.92 -10.80
C CYS A 37 -7.58 -7.63 -12.02
N TYR A 38 -7.03 -8.84 -11.86
CA TYR A 38 -6.26 -9.48 -12.92
C TYR A 38 -7.11 -10.40 -13.82
N GLU A 39 -7.42 -9.92 -15.03
CA GLU A 39 -7.72 -10.75 -16.21
C GLU A 39 -6.66 -10.41 -17.28
N ALA A 40 -5.87 -11.41 -17.69
CA ALA A 40 -4.79 -11.39 -18.69
C ALA A 40 -4.57 -10.06 -19.48
N HIS A 41 -3.76 -9.15 -18.90
CA HIS A 41 -3.33 -7.86 -19.47
C HIS A 41 -4.36 -6.70 -19.45
N LYS A 42 -5.42 -6.77 -18.65
CA LYS A 42 -6.44 -5.72 -18.47
C LYS A 42 -6.67 -5.34 -17.00
N GLY A 43 -5.61 -5.37 -16.20
CA GLY A 43 -5.65 -4.97 -14.79
C GLY A 43 -6.16 -3.54 -14.62
N LYS A 44 -7.13 -3.35 -13.72
CA LYS A 44 -7.53 -2.03 -13.23
C LYS A 44 -6.98 -1.87 -11.83
N VAL A 45 -6.48 -0.67 -11.57
CA VAL A 45 -5.95 -0.28 -10.28
C VAL A 45 -6.92 0.68 -9.64
N TYR A 46 -7.23 0.45 -8.37
CA TYR A 46 -7.96 1.40 -7.56
C TYR A 46 -7.04 1.94 -6.49
N GLY A 47 -7.23 3.21 -6.14
CA GLY A 47 -6.46 3.93 -5.15
C GLY A 47 -7.34 4.70 -4.19
N ILE A 48 -7.10 4.47 -2.89
CA ILE A 48 -7.80 5.14 -1.80
C ILE A 48 -6.81 5.85 -0.91
N ASP A 49 -7.11 7.10 -0.57
CA ASP A 49 -6.46 7.83 0.53
C ASP A 49 -7.45 8.76 1.24
N ILE A 50 -7.20 9.06 2.52
CA ILE A 50 -8.06 9.94 3.33
C ILE A 50 -7.75 11.43 3.11
N SER A 51 -6.55 11.77 2.64
CA SER A 51 -6.06 13.14 2.49
C SER A 51 -6.43 13.72 1.13
N ASP A 52 -7.16 14.84 1.14
CA ASP A 52 -7.46 15.60 -0.08
C ASP A 52 -6.19 16.03 -0.82
N LYS A 53 -5.13 16.34 -0.07
CA LYS A 53 -3.83 16.71 -0.64
C LYS A 53 -3.25 15.56 -1.45
N ILE A 54 -3.18 14.35 -0.87
CA ILE A 54 -2.64 13.16 -1.56
C ILE A 54 -3.48 12.80 -2.79
N ILE A 55 -4.81 12.86 -2.66
CA ILE A 55 -5.73 12.62 -3.79
C ILE A 55 -5.49 13.64 -4.91
N SER A 56 -5.34 14.93 -4.57
CA SER A 56 -5.11 15.99 -5.56
C SER A 56 -3.77 15.82 -6.28
N THR A 57 -2.69 15.55 -5.54
CA THR A 57 -1.37 15.30 -6.09
C THR A 57 -1.37 14.05 -6.97
N ALA A 58 -1.94 12.94 -6.51
CA ALA A 58 -1.97 11.71 -7.29
C ALA A 58 -2.76 11.87 -8.61
N LYS A 59 -3.86 12.63 -8.60
CA LYS A 59 -4.61 12.93 -9.83
C LYS A 59 -3.83 13.79 -10.83
N GLN A 60 -2.94 14.67 -10.34
CA GLN A 60 -2.08 15.48 -11.19
C GLN A 60 -0.92 14.65 -11.75
N THR A 61 -0.26 13.86 -10.90
CA THR A 61 0.92 13.08 -11.27
C THR A 61 0.60 11.88 -12.16
N LEU A 62 -0.53 11.20 -11.91
CA LEU A 62 -0.92 9.95 -12.60
C LEU A 62 -2.07 10.18 -13.59
N GLN A 63 -2.11 11.37 -14.19
CA GLN A 63 -3.20 11.78 -15.06
C GLN A 63 -3.34 10.86 -16.28
N VAL A 64 -2.22 10.39 -16.84
CA VAL A 64 -2.22 9.52 -18.04
C VAL A 64 -2.91 8.20 -17.74
N GLU A 65 -2.55 7.53 -16.66
CA GLU A 65 -3.12 6.24 -16.26
C GLU A 65 -4.61 6.35 -15.91
N ILE A 66 -5.01 7.49 -15.34
CA ILE A 66 -6.42 7.80 -15.04
C ILE A 66 -7.20 8.01 -16.35
N LEU A 67 -6.67 8.79 -17.28
CA LEU A 67 -7.32 9.06 -18.57
C LEU A 67 -7.43 7.79 -19.43
N GLU A 68 -6.44 6.90 -19.34
CA GLU A 68 -6.46 5.59 -20.00
C GLU A 68 -7.38 4.57 -19.31
N GLY A 69 -8.00 4.92 -18.17
CA GLY A 69 -8.91 4.04 -17.42
C GLY A 69 -8.22 2.87 -16.73
N LYS A 70 -6.89 2.94 -16.56
CA LYS A 70 -6.08 1.95 -15.86
C LYS A 70 -6.06 2.19 -14.35
N LEU A 71 -6.22 3.45 -13.93
CA LEU A 71 -6.16 3.86 -12.53
C LEU A 71 -7.41 4.66 -12.12
N HIS A 72 -8.03 4.26 -11.02
CA HIS A 72 -9.17 4.92 -10.41
C HIS A 72 -8.80 5.40 -9.00
N ILE A 73 -8.70 6.73 -8.80
CA ILE A 73 -8.35 7.31 -7.50
C ILE A 73 -9.56 7.99 -6.88
N GLN A 74 -9.88 7.64 -5.63
CA GLN A 74 -10.93 8.30 -4.87
C GLN A 74 -10.57 8.46 -3.39
N LYS A 75 -11.18 9.45 -2.74
CA LYS A 75 -11.03 9.65 -1.31
C LYS A 75 -11.77 8.54 -0.56
N GLY A 76 -11.18 8.01 0.50
CA GLY A 76 -11.83 6.99 1.33
C GLY A 76 -11.03 6.65 2.59
N CYS A 77 -11.66 5.89 3.47
CA CYS A 77 -11.04 5.42 4.71
C CYS A 77 -10.88 3.90 4.62
N VAL A 78 -9.72 3.38 5.05
CA VAL A 78 -9.50 1.92 5.08
C VAL A 78 -10.48 1.19 6.00
N SER A 79 -10.98 1.86 7.04
CA SER A 79 -11.95 1.29 7.97
C SER A 79 -13.38 1.27 7.41
N LEU A 80 -13.59 1.83 6.21
CA LEU A 80 -14.86 1.80 5.48
C LEU A 80 -14.58 1.94 3.98
N LEU A 81 -14.19 0.83 3.36
CA LEU A 81 -13.82 0.83 1.95
C LEU A 81 -15.09 0.90 1.08
N PRO A 82 -15.18 1.84 0.13
CA PRO A 82 -16.33 2.04 -0.74
C PRO A 82 -16.37 1.02 -1.90
N PHE A 83 -16.15 -0.25 -1.57
CA PHE A 83 -16.12 -1.36 -2.52
C PHE A 83 -16.95 -2.52 -1.99
N GLU A 84 -17.48 -3.33 -2.91
CA GLU A 84 -18.24 -4.53 -2.57
C GLU A 84 -17.31 -5.62 -2.03
N ASN A 85 -17.91 -6.67 -1.47
CA ASN A 85 -17.15 -7.83 -1.03
C ASN A 85 -16.50 -8.51 -2.25
N ASP A 86 -15.36 -9.19 -2.04
CA ASP A 86 -14.73 -10.03 -3.06
C ASP A 86 -14.47 -9.28 -4.40
N THR A 87 -14.07 -8.01 -4.33
CA THR A 87 -13.88 -7.17 -5.53
C THR A 87 -12.49 -7.37 -6.15
N PHE A 88 -11.45 -7.51 -5.33
CA PHE A 88 -10.06 -7.39 -5.78
C PHE A 88 -9.29 -8.70 -5.73
N ASP A 89 -8.44 -8.93 -6.72
CA ASP A 89 -7.58 -10.11 -6.80
C ASP A 89 -6.29 -9.90 -6.01
N ARG A 90 -5.81 -8.66 -5.87
CA ARG A 90 -4.62 -8.31 -5.09
C ARG A 90 -4.84 -7.02 -4.34
N LEU A 91 -4.13 -6.88 -3.22
CA LEU A 91 -4.13 -5.67 -2.42
C LEU A 91 -2.69 -5.33 -2.01
N PHE A 92 -2.33 -4.06 -2.10
CA PHE A 92 -1.00 -3.61 -1.71
C PHE A 92 -1.05 -2.29 -0.97
N HIS A 93 -0.27 -2.17 0.11
CA HIS A 93 -0.03 -0.88 0.76
C HIS A 93 1.39 -0.82 1.36
N CYS A 94 1.92 0.38 1.55
CA CYS A 94 3.28 0.60 2.04
C CYS A 94 3.25 1.54 3.26
N ASN A 95 3.93 1.20 4.35
CA ASN A 95 4.15 2.03 5.55
C ASN A 95 2.90 2.63 6.25
N CYS A 96 1.67 2.18 5.95
CA CYS A 96 0.47 2.97 6.27
C CYS A 96 -0.33 2.52 7.48
N PHE A 97 -0.19 1.26 7.91
CA PHE A 97 -1.02 0.74 9.01
C PHE A 97 -0.75 1.43 10.35
N HIS A 98 0.40 2.09 10.49
CA HIS A 98 0.75 2.93 11.64
C HIS A 98 -0.15 4.17 11.82
N PHE A 99 -1.03 4.45 10.85
CA PHE A 99 -1.95 5.59 10.87
C PHE A 99 -3.42 5.18 11.05
N TRP A 100 -3.71 3.89 11.22
CA TRP A 100 -5.08 3.39 11.33
C TRP A 100 -5.52 3.34 12.81
N PRO A 101 -6.55 4.10 13.22
CA PRO A 101 -7.00 4.12 14.61
C PRO A 101 -7.57 2.79 15.10
N ASP A 102 -8.32 2.09 14.24
CA ASP A 102 -8.81 0.74 14.50
C ASP A 102 -8.27 -0.22 13.45
N LEU A 103 -7.19 -0.90 13.84
CA LEU A 103 -6.48 -1.84 12.99
C LEU A 103 -7.32 -3.08 12.67
N LEU A 104 -8.14 -3.56 13.60
CA LEU A 104 -8.94 -4.75 13.37
C LEU A 104 -10.08 -4.47 12.39
N ILE A 105 -10.73 -3.31 12.51
CA ILE A 105 -11.74 -2.87 11.53
C ILE A 105 -11.09 -2.69 10.16
N ALA A 106 -9.93 -2.03 10.09
CA ALA A 106 -9.20 -1.88 8.84
C ALA A 106 -8.86 -3.24 8.21
N CYS A 107 -8.27 -4.16 8.96
CA CYS A 107 -7.93 -5.50 8.46
C CYS A 107 -9.17 -6.29 8.01
N LYS A 108 -10.32 -6.15 8.70
CA LYS A 108 -11.58 -6.79 8.26
C LYS A 108 -12.08 -6.22 6.94
N GLU A 109 -11.98 -4.92 6.73
CA GLU A 109 -12.32 -4.31 5.44
C GLU A 109 -11.38 -4.75 4.32
N LEU A 110 -10.07 -4.84 4.58
CA LEU A 110 -9.10 -5.38 3.62
C LEU A 110 -9.43 -6.82 3.23
N TYR A 111 -9.76 -7.67 4.21
CA TYR A 111 -10.19 -9.05 3.96
C TYR A 111 -11.48 -9.08 3.13
N ARG A 112 -12.47 -8.27 3.52
CA ARG A 112 -13.80 -8.23 2.89
C ARG A 112 -13.73 -7.91 1.39
N VAL A 113 -12.87 -6.95 1.00
CA VAL A 113 -12.79 -6.52 -0.41
C VAL A 113 -11.93 -7.44 -1.28
N LEU A 114 -11.12 -8.32 -0.68
CA LEU A 114 -10.32 -9.30 -1.41
C LEU A 114 -11.14 -10.55 -1.72
N LYS A 115 -11.05 -11.05 -2.96
CA LYS A 115 -11.67 -12.32 -3.36
C LYS A 115 -11.06 -13.51 -2.60
N PRO A 116 -11.78 -14.63 -2.43
CA PRO A 116 -11.21 -15.86 -1.88
C PRO A 116 -9.96 -16.32 -2.64
N ASN A 117 -8.98 -16.88 -1.93
CA ASN A 117 -7.67 -17.31 -2.47
C ASN A 117 -6.83 -16.17 -3.07
N SER A 118 -7.16 -14.92 -2.73
CA SER A 118 -6.33 -13.75 -3.02
C SER A 118 -5.39 -13.44 -1.88
N PHE A 119 -4.47 -12.48 -2.09
CA PHE A 119 -3.55 -12.05 -1.07
C PHE A 119 -3.32 -10.54 -1.08
N MET A 120 -2.88 -10.06 0.07
CA MET A 120 -2.33 -8.72 0.24
C MET A 120 -0.83 -8.74 0.48
N VAL A 121 -0.19 -7.63 0.12
CA VAL A 121 1.21 -7.35 0.43
C VAL A 121 1.33 -6.01 1.13
N THR A 122 1.96 -6.01 2.29
CA THR A 122 2.33 -4.80 3.03
C THR A 122 3.83 -4.63 2.98
N THR A 123 4.34 -3.52 2.46
CA THR A 123 5.79 -3.23 2.50
C THR A 123 6.13 -2.19 3.54
N LEU A 124 7.32 -2.34 4.13
CA LEU A 124 7.81 -1.53 5.23
C LEU A 124 9.26 -1.15 4.94
N CYS A 125 9.56 0.15 4.95
CA CYS A 125 10.95 0.63 4.92
C CYS A 125 11.39 0.93 6.34
N ILE A 126 12.30 0.10 6.87
CA ILE A 126 12.70 0.16 8.28
C ILE A 126 13.31 1.51 8.64
N LYS A 127 14.14 2.07 7.75
CA LYS A 127 14.73 3.39 7.94
C LYS A 127 13.67 4.49 8.00
N SER A 128 12.69 4.46 7.10
CA SER A 128 11.61 5.46 7.04
C SER A 128 10.70 5.38 8.26
N ILE A 129 10.34 4.17 8.70
CA ILE A 129 9.52 3.96 9.90
C ILE A 129 10.27 4.42 11.15
N LYS A 130 11.56 4.09 11.26
CA LYS A 130 12.40 4.55 12.38
C LYS A 130 12.45 6.07 12.44
N HIS A 131 12.70 6.73 11.30
CA HIS A 131 12.72 8.20 11.22
C HIS A 131 11.37 8.82 11.57
N ALA A 132 10.27 8.26 11.06
CA ALA A 132 8.92 8.73 11.38
C ALA A 132 8.59 8.56 12.88
N ARG A 133 9.04 7.46 13.50
CA ARG A 133 8.92 7.23 14.94
C ARG A 133 9.71 8.25 15.74
N GLU A 134 10.97 8.47 15.41
CA GLU A 134 11.85 9.44 16.08
C GLU A 134 11.28 10.86 16.02
N LYS A 135 10.58 11.19 14.93
CA LYS A 135 9.88 12.47 14.76
C LYS A 135 8.46 12.52 15.35
N GLY A 136 7.99 11.45 15.98
CA GLY A 136 6.63 11.39 16.55
C GLY A 136 5.49 11.47 15.51
N LEU A 137 5.77 11.11 14.25
CA LEU A 137 4.80 11.20 13.15
C LEU A 137 3.83 10.02 13.08
N LEU A 138 4.13 8.93 13.78
CA LEU A 138 3.32 7.72 13.77
C LEU A 138 2.24 7.80 14.86
N GLN A 139 1.05 8.24 14.48
CA GLN A 139 0.07 8.82 15.41
C GLN A 139 -0.91 7.84 16.07
N TYR A 140 -1.21 6.69 15.45
CA TYR A 140 -2.37 5.89 15.86
C TYR A 140 -2.12 4.38 15.95
N GLY A 141 -1.62 3.80 14.86
CA GLY A 141 -1.44 2.37 14.72
C GLY A 141 -0.23 1.83 15.47
N PRO A 142 -0.12 0.49 15.59
CA PRO A 142 0.95 -0.13 16.33
C PRO A 142 2.31 0.17 15.71
N GLN A 143 3.28 0.40 16.58
CA GLN A 143 4.69 0.58 16.21
C GLN A 143 5.38 -0.75 15.87
N ASP A 144 4.81 -1.84 16.34
CA ASP A 144 5.34 -3.20 16.20
C ASP A 144 4.57 -3.95 15.10
N HIS A 145 5.30 -4.41 14.08
CA HIS A 145 4.72 -5.18 12.98
C HIS A 145 4.09 -6.51 13.46
N LEU A 146 4.52 -7.05 14.60
CA LEU A 146 3.93 -8.26 15.18
C LEU A 146 2.47 -8.04 15.60
N VAL A 147 2.12 -6.83 16.04
CA VAL A 147 0.73 -6.49 16.35
C VAL A 147 -0.11 -6.47 15.08
N PHE A 148 0.45 -5.97 13.98
CA PHE A 148 -0.21 -6.00 12.68
C PHE A 148 -0.43 -7.43 12.19
N ILE A 149 0.60 -8.28 12.22
CA ILE A 149 0.50 -9.71 11.84
C ILE A 149 -0.59 -10.42 12.64
N LYS A 150 -0.60 -10.28 13.98
CA LYS A 150 -1.65 -10.88 14.84
C LYS A 150 -3.05 -10.34 14.54
N THR A 151 -3.13 -9.09 14.09
CA THR A 151 -4.43 -8.48 13.75
C THR A 151 -4.96 -8.98 12.41
N LEU A 152 -4.07 -9.25 11.44
CA LEU A 152 -4.43 -9.92 10.19
C LEU A 152 -5.00 -11.31 10.46
N GLU A 153 -4.34 -12.11 11.31
CA GLU A 153 -4.85 -13.43 11.71
C GLU A 153 -6.24 -13.35 12.36
N LYS A 154 -6.45 -12.38 13.27
CA LYS A 154 -7.77 -12.11 13.88
C LYS A 154 -8.83 -11.65 12.87
N ALA A 155 -8.42 -11.04 11.77
CA ALA A 155 -9.30 -10.64 10.67
C ALA A 155 -9.56 -11.76 9.66
N SER A 156 -9.15 -13.00 9.97
CA SER A 156 -9.33 -14.21 9.16
C SER A 156 -8.32 -14.41 8.02
N PHE A 157 -7.31 -13.54 7.89
CA PHE A 157 -6.20 -13.82 6.99
C PHE A 157 -5.42 -15.06 7.44
N LYS A 158 -4.91 -15.80 6.47
CA LYS A 158 -4.15 -17.04 6.63
C LYS A 158 -2.76 -16.89 6.01
N ASN A 159 -1.87 -17.81 6.36
CA ASN A 159 -0.51 -17.89 5.83
C ASN A 159 0.19 -16.53 5.86
N VAL A 160 0.13 -15.84 7.00
CA VAL A 160 0.75 -14.53 7.17
C VAL A 160 2.26 -14.71 7.28
N MET A 161 3.00 -14.26 6.28
CA MET A 161 4.44 -14.41 6.17
C MET A 161 5.14 -13.06 6.28
N LEU A 162 6.24 -13.00 7.02
CA LEU A 162 7.14 -11.85 7.06
C LEU A 162 8.42 -12.20 6.32
N HIS A 163 8.79 -11.38 5.34
CA HIS A 163 10.04 -11.47 4.63
C HIS A 163 10.85 -10.21 4.86
N THR A 164 12.17 -10.36 5.02
CA THR A 164 13.10 -9.25 5.14
C THR A 164 14.02 -9.25 3.93
N PHE A 165 14.21 -8.08 3.34
CA PHE A 165 15.03 -7.86 2.16
C PHE A 165 16.04 -6.75 2.44
N GLU A 166 17.17 -6.79 1.75
CA GLU A 166 18.16 -5.72 1.77
C GLU A 166 18.59 -5.42 0.34
N GLU A 167 18.47 -4.15 -0.06
CA GLU A 167 18.85 -3.68 -1.39
C GLU A 167 19.52 -2.32 -1.25
N ASN A 168 20.69 -2.14 -1.87
CA ASN A 168 21.49 -0.91 -1.81
C ASN A 168 21.72 -0.40 -0.37
N GLY A 169 21.95 -1.33 0.57
CA GLY A 169 22.15 -1.04 2.00
C GLY A 169 20.89 -0.57 2.73
N ARG A 170 19.71 -0.64 2.11
CA ARG A 170 18.42 -0.34 2.71
C ARG A 170 17.68 -1.62 3.03
N LYS A 171 17.19 -1.73 4.27
CA LYS A 171 16.39 -2.86 4.74
C LYS A 171 14.90 -2.60 4.57
N PHE A 172 14.22 -3.59 4.02
CA PHE A 172 12.79 -3.61 3.81
C PHE A 172 12.20 -4.86 4.45
N GLU A 173 10.96 -4.75 4.90
CA GLU A 173 10.13 -5.88 5.30
C GLU A 173 8.92 -5.93 4.37
N ALA A 174 8.48 -7.15 4.01
CA ALA A 174 7.20 -7.36 3.37
C ALA A 174 6.39 -8.39 4.16
N ILE A 175 5.14 -8.06 4.43
CA ILE A 175 4.16 -8.96 5.03
C ILE A 175 3.20 -9.40 3.94
N ILE A 176 3.05 -10.71 3.74
CA ILE A 176 2.13 -11.29 2.76
C ILE A 176 1.06 -12.05 3.53
N ALA A 177 -0.21 -11.82 3.23
CA ALA A 177 -1.34 -12.47 3.92
C ALA A 177 -2.42 -12.89 2.92
N PHE A 178 -2.96 -14.10 3.08
CA PHE A 178 -3.92 -14.71 2.17
C PHE A 178 -5.33 -14.71 2.75
N THR A 179 -6.35 -14.65 1.89
CA THR A 179 -7.77 -14.80 2.27
C THR A 179 -8.19 -16.25 2.43
#